data_AF-A0A386ZCI4-F1
#
_entry.id   AF-A0A386ZCI4-F1
#
_cell.length_a   1.000
_cell.length_b   1.000
_cell.length_c   1.000
_cell.angle_alpha   90.00
_cell.angle_beta   90.00
_cell.angle_gamma   90.00
#
_symmetry.space_group_name_H-M   'P 1'
#
loop_
_entity.id
_entity.type
_entity.pdbx_description
1 polymer ?
#
loop_
_entity_poly.entity_id
_entity_poly.type
_entity_poly.pdbx_seq_one_letter_code
_entity_poly.pdbx_strand_id
1 'polypeptide(L)'
;MPEGDTVFHAAARLRKALAGKTLTRSDFRVPRYATLDVAGQEVDSVGSYGKHLFVRTPELSIHTHLKMEGVWRVYQPGQRWTKPGFTARLILATADAEAVGFSLGLVEVLRRADEHTATDHLGPDLLGPNWDPAEAVRRLSRNPAQPIGLALLDQTNLAGLGNIFRTEVCFLHRTHPATPVAAVDNLPALVDTAHRILTEAALHPPRRPFVYGRPRQPCPRCRTPLQARPLTDPSHPTHPDRTIYFCPHCQPPPDSGLATRAVPRSAVSEFGVSCDRLGYGSCP
;
A
#
# COMPACT_ATOMS: atom_id res chain seq x y z
N MET A 1 3.04 -9.76 0.92
CA MET A 1 2.95 -8.65 1.88
C MET A 1 1.50 -8.26 2.01
N PRO A 2 0.88 -8.45 3.18
CA PRO A 2 -0.47 -8.00 3.45
C PRO A 2 -0.62 -6.48 3.28
N GLU A 3 -1.59 -6.06 2.47
CA GLU A 3 -2.06 -4.68 2.33
C GLU A 3 -3.56 -4.64 2.67
N GLY A 4 -4.25 -3.51 2.44
CA GLY A 4 -5.64 -3.34 2.85
C GLY A 4 -6.58 -4.42 2.30
N ASP A 5 -6.39 -4.82 1.05
CA ASP A 5 -7.14 -5.92 0.41
C ASP A 5 -7.02 -7.24 1.18
N THR A 6 -5.80 -7.61 1.57
CA THR A 6 -5.50 -8.86 2.27
C THR A 6 -6.14 -8.86 3.66
N VAL A 7 -6.10 -7.71 4.35
CA VAL A 7 -6.71 -7.54 5.67
C VAL A 7 -8.23 -7.54 5.58
N PHE A 8 -8.80 -6.91 4.56
CA PHE A 8 -10.23 -6.93 4.26
C PHE A 8 -10.74 -8.37 4.03
N HIS A 9 -10.02 -9.17 3.23
CA HIS A 9 -10.31 -10.58 3.01
C HIS A 9 -10.26 -11.41 4.30
N ALA A 10 -9.23 -11.18 5.12
CA ALA A 10 -9.10 -11.84 6.41
C ALA A 10 -10.29 -11.49 7.31
N ALA A 11 -10.67 -10.21 7.39
CA ALA A 11 -11.80 -9.74 8.17
C ALA A 11 -13.13 -10.33 7.68
N ALA A 12 -13.36 -10.42 6.37
CA ALA A 12 -14.57 -11.02 5.81
C ALA A 12 -14.71 -12.50 6.19
N ARG A 13 -13.63 -13.28 6.09
CA ARG A 13 -13.63 -14.69 6.50
C ARG A 13 -13.84 -14.86 8.00
N LEU A 14 -13.19 -14.03 8.82
CA LEU A 14 -13.37 -14.05 10.26
C LEU A 14 -14.79 -13.63 10.66
N ARG A 15 -15.38 -12.64 10.00
CA ARG A 15 -16.77 -12.24 10.22
C ARG A 15 -17.73 -13.41 10.05
N LYS A 16 -17.59 -14.18 8.97
CA LYS A 16 -18.40 -15.40 8.75
C LYS A 16 -18.20 -16.45 9.86
N ALA A 17 -16.98 -16.55 10.39
CA ALA A 17 -16.64 -17.54 11.40
C ALA A 17 -17.06 -17.13 12.81
N LEU A 18 -17.02 -15.84 13.14
CA LEU A 18 -17.08 -15.36 14.52
C LEU A 18 -18.28 -14.45 14.83
N ALA A 19 -18.68 -13.56 13.92
CA ALA A 19 -19.65 -12.51 14.24
C ALA A 19 -21.05 -13.10 14.58
N GLY A 20 -21.68 -12.56 15.63
CA GLY A 20 -22.94 -13.03 16.18
C GLY A 20 -22.85 -14.38 16.91
N LYS A 21 -21.65 -14.84 17.24
CA LYS A 21 -21.42 -16.12 17.92
C LYS A 21 -20.66 -15.94 19.22
N THR A 22 -20.98 -16.78 20.19
CA THR A 22 -20.26 -16.87 21.45
C THR A 22 -18.94 -17.58 21.28
N LEU A 23 -17.87 -16.98 21.82
CA LEU A 23 -16.57 -17.62 21.89
C LEU A 23 -16.61 -18.77 22.90
N THR A 24 -16.29 -19.98 22.46
CA THR A 24 -16.18 -21.15 23.33
C THR A 24 -14.80 -21.31 23.92
N ARG A 25 -13.79 -20.71 23.28
CA ARG A 25 -12.40 -20.71 23.74
C ARG A 25 -11.64 -19.53 23.16
N SER A 26 -10.74 -18.98 23.96
CA SER A 26 -9.71 -18.04 23.51
C SER A 26 -8.33 -18.47 24.02
N ASP A 27 -7.27 -18.19 23.26
CA ASP A 27 -5.88 -18.47 23.65
C ASP A 27 -4.96 -17.42 23.02
N PHE A 28 -4.47 -16.49 23.86
CA PHE A 28 -3.59 -15.40 23.49
C PHE A 28 -2.13 -15.80 23.74
N ARG A 29 -1.37 -16.06 22.68
CA ARG A 29 0.04 -16.48 22.75
C ARG A 29 0.98 -15.30 22.59
N VAL A 30 0.70 -14.27 23.37
CA VAL A 30 1.48 -13.04 23.49
C VAL A 30 1.60 -12.72 24.98
N PRO A 31 2.82 -12.57 25.55
CA PRO A 31 3.02 -12.52 27.00
C PRO A 31 2.11 -11.55 27.76
N ARG A 32 1.86 -10.36 27.19
CA ARG A 32 1.00 -9.32 27.79
C ARG A 32 -0.45 -9.78 28.03
N TYR A 33 -0.96 -10.73 27.25
CA TYR A 33 -2.35 -11.18 27.27
C TYR A 33 -2.49 -12.67 27.59
N ALA A 34 -1.42 -13.34 28.04
CA ALA A 34 -1.39 -14.80 28.16
C ALA A 34 -2.45 -15.40 29.10
N THR A 35 -2.91 -14.63 30.08
CA THR A 35 -3.96 -15.04 31.04
C THR A 35 -5.33 -14.46 30.71
N LEU A 36 -5.45 -13.68 29.64
CA LEU A 36 -6.74 -13.14 29.22
C LEU A 36 -7.58 -14.27 28.62
N ASP A 37 -8.82 -14.39 29.10
CA ASP A 37 -9.82 -15.25 28.49
C ASP A 37 -11.09 -14.44 28.19
N VAL A 38 -11.54 -14.54 26.95
CA VAL A 38 -12.77 -13.91 26.44
C VAL A 38 -13.81 -14.95 26.04
N ALA A 39 -13.63 -16.22 26.43
CA ALA A 39 -14.68 -17.23 26.29
C ALA A 39 -15.96 -16.81 27.03
N GLY A 40 -17.11 -17.20 26.48
CA GLY A 40 -18.43 -16.77 26.95
C GLY A 40 -18.89 -15.43 26.38
N GLN A 41 -17.99 -14.60 25.83
CA GLN A 41 -18.38 -13.35 25.17
C GLN A 41 -18.90 -13.61 23.75
N GLU A 42 -19.93 -12.86 23.34
CA GLU A 42 -20.36 -12.80 21.94
C GLU A 42 -19.47 -11.84 21.15
N VAL A 43 -19.17 -12.21 19.89
CA VAL A 43 -18.48 -11.32 18.96
C VAL A 43 -19.52 -10.48 18.21
N ASP A 44 -19.66 -9.20 18.60
CA ASP A 44 -20.56 -8.25 17.94
C ASP A 44 -20.23 -8.06 16.46
N SER A 45 -18.94 -7.83 16.16
CA SER A 45 -18.53 -7.51 14.80
C SER A 45 -17.06 -7.80 14.52
N VAL A 46 -16.77 -8.03 13.24
CA VAL A 46 -15.40 -8.14 12.72
C VAL A 46 -15.24 -7.19 11.55
N GLY A 47 -14.17 -6.38 11.57
CA GLY A 47 -13.92 -5.38 10.54
C GLY A 47 -12.44 -5.10 10.34
N SER A 48 -12.15 -4.31 9.32
CA SER A 48 -10.82 -3.78 9.04
C SER A 48 -10.87 -2.27 8.92
N TYR A 49 -9.75 -1.62 9.24
CA TYR A 49 -9.48 -0.23 8.95
C TYR A 49 -8.08 -0.14 8.32
N GLY A 50 -7.98 0.14 7.03
CA GLY A 50 -6.72 0.09 6.30
C GLY A 50 -6.05 -1.28 6.45
N LYS A 51 -4.94 -1.36 7.20
CA LYS A 51 -4.21 -2.63 7.48
C LYS A 51 -4.43 -3.18 8.89
N HIS A 52 -5.38 -2.62 9.61
CA HIS A 52 -5.74 -3.01 10.97
C HIS A 52 -6.98 -3.90 10.91
N LEU A 53 -7.02 -4.97 11.72
CA LEU A 53 -8.16 -5.88 11.82
C LEU A 53 -8.66 -5.89 13.26
N PHE A 54 -9.98 -5.84 13.43
CA PHE A 54 -10.63 -5.81 14.73
C PHE A 54 -11.68 -6.92 14.83
N VAL A 55 -11.60 -7.69 15.92
CA VAL A 55 -12.66 -8.59 16.39
C VAL A 55 -13.21 -7.98 17.68
N ARG A 56 -14.50 -7.69 17.71
CA ARG A 56 -15.11 -6.83 18.74
C ARG A 56 -16.16 -7.61 19.51
N THR A 57 -16.13 -7.45 20.82
CA THR A 57 -17.15 -7.89 21.77
C THR A 57 -17.77 -6.65 22.43
N PRO A 58 -18.78 -6.79 23.30
CA PRO A 58 -19.39 -5.62 23.95
C PRO A 58 -18.39 -4.76 24.73
N GLU A 59 -17.37 -5.39 25.32
CA GLU A 59 -16.41 -4.71 26.21
C GLU A 59 -15.04 -4.49 25.58
N LEU A 60 -14.64 -5.30 24.59
CA LEU A 60 -13.27 -5.35 24.09
C LEU A 60 -13.21 -5.22 22.58
N SER A 61 -12.07 -4.70 22.11
CA SER A 61 -11.64 -4.77 20.73
C SER A 61 -10.30 -5.48 20.64
N ILE A 62 -10.30 -6.67 20.05
CA ILE A 62 -9.08 -7.43 19.78
C ILE A 62 -8.53 -6.92 18.44
N HIS A 63 -7.48 -6.12 18.53
CA HIS A 63 -6.79 -5.50 17.41
C HIS A 63 -5.61 -6.35 16.96
N THR A 64 -5.54 -6.65 15.67
CA THR A 64 -4.41 -7.34 15.07
C THR A 64 -3.89 -6.61 13.84
N HIS A 65 -2.58 -6.67 13.63
CA HIS A 65 -1.92 -6.19 12.41
C HIS A 65 -1.02 -7.30 11.85
N LEU A 66 -1.27 -7.70 10.60
CA LEU A 66 -0.60 -8.86 9.99
C LEU A 66 0.91 -8.64 9.78
N LYS A 67 1.32 -7.39 9.55
CA LYS A 67 2.70 -7.03 9.13
C LYS A 67 3.05 -7.84 7.87
N MET A 68 4.23 -8.46 7.77
CA MET A 68 4.71 -9.04 6.51
C MET A 68 4.31 -10.52 6.35
N GLU A 69 4.31 -11.30 7.44
CA GLU A 69 4.11 -12.75 7.45
C GLU A 69 2.78 -13.19 8.07
N GLY A 70 2.14 -12.31 8.84
CA GLY A 70 0.96 -12.64 9.61
C GLY A 70 -0.21 -13.06 8.74
N VAL A 71 -0.97 -14.04 9.22
CA VAL A 71 -2.12 -14.57 8.50
C VAL A 71 -3.15 -15.15 9.46
N TRP A 72 -4.41 -14.84 9.22
CA TRP A 72 -5.51 -15.57 9.83
C TRP A 72 -5.84 -16.82 9.02
N ARG A 73 -6.31 -17.88 9.68
CA ARG A 73 -6.95 -19.04 9.06
C ARG A 73 -8.17 -19.40 9.89
N VAL A 74 -9.16 -19.99 9.25
CA VAL A 74 -10.34 -20.54 9.91
C VAL A 74 -10.37 -22.03 9.60
N TYR A 75 -10.57 -22.80 10.65
CA TYR A 75 -10.62 -24.26 10.64
C TYR A 75 -11.96 -24.73 11.19
N GLN A 76 -12.36 -25.95 10.84
CA GLN A 76 -13.42 -26.65 11.55
C GLN A 76 -12.95 -27.04 12.96
N PRO A 77 -13.83 -27.12 13.96
CA PRO A 77 -13.47 -27.59 15.29
C PRO A 77 -12.75 -28.94 15.23
N GLY A 78 -11.58 -29.03 15.89
CA GLY A 78 -10.74 -30.25 15.90
C GLY A 78 -9.93 -30.51 14.61
N GLN A 79 -10.09 -29.68 13.56
CA GLN A 79 -9.29 -29.84 12.34
C GLN A 79 -7.82 -29.50 12.60
N ARG A 80 -6.92 -30.35 12.09
CA ARG A 80 -5.48 -30.11 12.17
C ARG A 80 -5.09 -28.82 11.45
N TRP A 81 -4.30 -27.98 12.13
CA TRP A 81 -3.78 -26.76 11.54
C TRP A 81 -2.80 -27.02 10.40
N THR A 82 -2.91 -26.18 9.37
CA THR A 82 -2.01 -26.20 8.19
C THR A 82 -0.74 -25.37 8.40
N LYS A 83 -0.64 -24.63 9.50
CA LYS A 83 0.55 -23.84 9.89
C LYS A 83 1.14 -24.41 11.19
N PRO A 84 2.47 -24.28 11.41
CA PRO A 84 3.10 -24.79 12.63
C PRO A 84 2.51 -24.15 13.89
N GLY A 85 2.12 -24.95 14.87
CA GLY A 85 1.40 -24.48 16.06
C GLY A 85 2.16 -23.45 16.91
N PHE A 86 3.49 -23.49 16.91
CA PHE A 86 4.33 -22.50 17.61
C PHE A 86 4.26 -21.10 16.98
N THR A 87 3.78 -20.99 15.74
CA THR A 87 3.55 -19.68 15.10
C THR A 87 2.19 -19.08 15.44
N ALA A 88 1.29 -19.82 16.07
CA ALA A 88 0.00 -19.30 16.51
C ALA A 88 0.22 -18.22 17.58
N ARG A 89 -0.43 -17.06 17.38
CA ARG A 89 -0.38 -15.90 18.28
C ARG A 89 -1.71 -15.63 18.96
N LEU A 90 -2.81 -16.01 18.32
CA LEU A 90 -4.16 -15.83 18.85
C LEU A 90 -5.07 -16.91 18.29
N ILE A 91 -5.86 -17.54 19.15
CA ILE A 91 -6.93 -18.45 18.78
C ILE A 91 -8.24 -17.92 19.35
N LEU A 92 -9.26 -17.88 18.51
CA LEU A 92 -10.64 -17.56 18.87
C LEU A 92 -11.54 -18.65 18.29
N ALA A 93 -12.20 -19.41 19.14
CA ALA A 93 -13.07 -20.51 18.74
C ALA A 93 -14.52 -20.24 19.11
N THR A 94 -15.41 -20.75 18.28
CA THR A 94 -16.87 -20.79 18.46
C THR A 94 -17.31 -22.25 18.41
N ALA A 95 -18.62 -22.52 18.50
CA ALA A 95 -19.13 -23.89 18.39
C ALA A 95 -18.84 -24.53 17.01
N ASP A 96 -18.75 -23.74 15.94
CA ASP A 96 -18.68 -24.23 14.56
C ASP A 96 -17.38 -23.85 13.81
N ALA A 97 -16.49 -23.07 14.43
CA ALA A 97 -15.24 -22.66 13.80
C ALA A 97 -14.13 -22.35 14.81
N GLU A 98 -12.89 -22.60 14.41
CA GLU A 98 -11.69 -22.14 15.10
C GLU A 98 -10.91 -21.17 14.20
N ALA A 99 -10.86 -19.89 14.58
CA ALA A 99 -10.04 -18.88 13.93
C ALA A 99 -8.66 -18.83 14.61
N VAL A 100 -7.60 -18.94 13.82
CA VAL A 100 -6.22 -18.93 14.32
C VAL A 100 -5.39 -17.91 13.55
N GLY A 101 -4.81 -16.97 14.29
CA GLY A 101 -3.86 -15.98 13.80
C GLY A 101 -2.42 -16.48 13.96
N PHE A 102 -1.73 -16.72 12.85
CA PHE A 102 -0.33 -17.17 12.82
C PHE A 102 0.60 -16.01 12.49
N SER A 103 1.75 -15.95 13.16
CA SER A 103 2.81 -14.96 12.96
C SER A 103 2.29 -13.51 12.92
N LEU A 104 1.23 -13.22 13.67
CA LEU A 104 0.67 -11.87 13.76
C LEU A 104 1.73 -10.92 14.29
N GLY A 105 2.01 -9.85 13.55
CA GLY A 105 3.04 -8.88 13.92
C GLY A 105 2.62 -7.93 15.06
N LEU A 106 1.32 -7.82 15.31
CA LEU A 106 0.74 -7.16 16.48
C LEU A 106 -0.53 -7.92 16.89
N VAL A 107 -0.67 -8.12 18.20
CA VAL A 107 -1.92 -8.47 18.87
C VAL A 107 -2.04 -7.53 20.06
N GLU A 108 -3.12 -6.77 20.09
CA GLU A 108 -3.45 -5.84 21.15
C GLU A 108 -4.92 -6.03 21.53
N VAL A 109 -5.24 -5.85 22.82
CA VAL A 109 -6.62 -5.89 23.31
C VAL A 109 -6.89 -4.55 23.94
N LEU A 110 -7.84 -3.83 23.35
CA LEU A 110 -8.29 -2.51 23.77
C LEU A 110 -9.65 -2.66 24.44
N ARG A 111 -9.96 -1.76 25.38
CA ARG A 111 -11.37 -1.56 25.74
C ARG A 111 -12.12 -1.07 24.50
N ARG A 112 -13.38 -1.45 24.36
CA ARG A 112 -14.21 -1.07 23.21
C ARG A 112 -14.20 0.45 22.96
N ALA A 113 -14.31 1.23 24.03
CA ALA A 113 -14.27 2.69 24.00
C ALA A 113 -12.92 3.27 23.53
N ASP A 114 -11.82 2.53 23.70
CA ASP A 114 -10.47 3.00 23.38
C ASP A 114 -10.02 2.58 21.97
N GLU A 115 -10.86 1.90 21.18
CA GLU A 115 -10.50 1.44 19.82
C GLU A 115 -10.03 2.59 18.91
N HIS A 116 -10.59 3.79 19.11
CA HIS A 116 -10.23 5.01 18.38
C HIS A 116 -8.72 5.30 18.43
N THR A 117 -8.04 4.99 19.55
CA THR A 117 -6.59 5.19 19.71
C THR A 117 -5.75 4.45 18.64
N ALA A 118 -6.25 3.32 18.13
CA ALA A 118 -5.58 2.55 17.08
C ALA A 118 -5.82 3.10 15.66
N THR A 119 -6.77 4.01 15.46
CA THR A 119 -7.22 4.45 14.12
C THR A 119 -7.31 5.96 13.90
N ASP A 120 -7.45 6.78 14.94
CA ASP A 120 -7.67 8.24 14.82
C ASP A 120 -6.53 8.98 14.12
N HIS A 121 -5.30 8.48 14.25
CA HIS A 121 -4.12 9.03 13.60
C HIS A 121 -4.04 8.65 12.11
N LEU A 122 -4.88 7.73 11.64
CA LEU A 122 -4.86 7.25 10.25
C LEU A 122 -5.68 8.17 9.32
N GLY A 123 -5.36 8.08 8.03
CA GLY A 123 -6.12 8.66 6.93
C GLY A 123 -7.45 7.94 6.71
N PRO A 124 -8.34 8.50 5.87
CA PRO A 124 -9.55 7.80 5.44
C PRO A 124 -9.20 6.42 4.88
N ASP A 125 -9.99 5.40 5.24
CA ASP A 125 -9.76 4.02 4.78
C ASP A 125 -10.34 3.83 3.39
N LEU A 126 -9.49 3.44 2.44
CA LEU A 126 -9.87 3.17 1.07
C LEU A 126 -10.93 2.07 0.92
N LEU A 127 -11.04 1.14 1.88
CA LEU A 127 -12.05 0.07 1.85
C LEU A 127 -13.12 0.25 2.95
N GLY A 128 -13.03 1.35 3.70
CA GLY A 128 -13.85 1.59 4.88
C GLY A 128 -15.06 2.49 4.59
N PRO A 129 -16.05 2.51 5.49
CA PRO A 129 -17.23 3.36 5.36
C PRO A 129 -16.92 4.86 5.50
N ASN A 130 -15.74 5.21 6.02
CA ASN A 130 -15.28 6.59 6.17
C ASN A 130 -14.39 7.04 5.00
N TRP A 131 -14.46 6.36 3.85
CA TRP A 131 -13.72 6.78 2.66
C TRP A 131 -14.15 8.19 2.24
N ASP A 132 -13.18 9.11 2.25
CA ASP A 132 -13.35 10.49 1.82
C ASP A 132 -12.18 10.85 0.88
N PRO A 133 -12.42 10.90 -0.45
CA PRO A 133 -11.37 11.22 -1.41
C PRO A 133 -10.88 12.67 -1.28
N ALA A 134 -11.75 13.61 -0.90
CA ALA A 134 -11.37 15.01 -0.75
C ALA A 134 -10.44 15.19 0.46
N GLU A 135 -10.73 14.50 1.57
CA GLU A 135 -9.85 14.48 2.73
C GLU A 135 -8.49 13.83 2.42
N ALA A 136 -8.47 12.71 1.68
CA ALA A 136 -7.24 12.08 1.25
C ALA A 136 -6.36 13.03 0.40
N VAL A 137 -6.97 13.70 -0.58
CA VAL A 137 -6.29 14.71 -1.42
C VAL A 137 -5.75 15.86 -0.56
N ARG A 138 -6.55 16.38 0.38
CA ARG A 138 -6.14 17.46 1.28
C ARG A 138 -4.95 17.05 2.13
N ARG A 139 -4.94 15.83 2.70
CA ARG A 139 -3.82 15.33 3.52
C ARG A 139 -2.55 15.15 2.70
N LEU A 140 -2.64 14.50 1.52
CA LEU A 140 -1.52 14.36 0.59
C LEU A 140 -0.91 15.73 0.23
N SER A 141 -1.76 16.73 0.00
CA SER A 141 -1.33 18.09 -0.38
C SER A 141 -0.62 18.88 0.72
N ARG A 142 -0.62 18.40 1.99
CA ARG A 142 0.05 19.09 3.11
C ARG A 142 1.58 19.13 2.94
N ASN A 143 2.15 18.11 2.30
CA ASN A 143 3.58 18.00 2.06
C ASN A 143 3.86 18.00 0.54
N PRO A 144 3.70 19.16 -0.14
CA PRO A 144 3.75 19.24 -1.61
C PRO A 144 5.08 18.79 -2.22
N ALA A 145 6.19 18.92 -1.48
CA ALA A 145 7.52 18.52 -1.91
C ALA A 145 7.81 17.03 -1.74
N GLN A 146 7.01 16.30 -0.95
CA GLN A 146 7.23 14.88 -0.69
C GLN A 146 7.02 14.07 -1.99
N PRO A 147 7.87 13.08 -2.30
CA PRO A 147 7.61 12.12 -3.35
C PRO A 147 6.24 11.43 -3.19
N ILE A 148 5.43 11.41 -4.26
CA ILE A 148 4.10 10.79 -4.25
C ILE A 148 4.14 9.31 -3.83
N GLY A 149 5.19 8.57 -4.21
CA GLY A 149 5.38 7.19 -3.80
C GLY A 149 5.62 7.01 -2.29
N LEU A 150 6.10 8.04 -1.60
CA LEU A 150 6.22 8.04 -0.14
C LEU A 150 4.92 8.50 0.51
N ALA A 151 4.30 9.57 -0.02
CA ALA A 151 3.04 10.10 0.48
C ALA A 151 1.90 9.06 0.44
N LEU A 152 1.85 8.22 -0.60
CA LEU A 152 0.89 7.11 -0.72
C LEU A 152 1.13 5.96 0.26
N LEU A 153 2.33 5.83 0.81
CA LEU A 153 2.66 4.78 1.78
C LEU A 153 2.38 5.24 3.23
N ASP A 154 2.32 6.55 3.45
CA ASP A 154 1.97 7.14 4.73
C ASP A 154 0.49 6.89 5.03
N GLN A 155 0.25 6.05 6.05
CA GLN A 155 -1.11 5.65 6.44
C GLN A 155 -1.90 6.80 7.07
N THR A 156 -1.27 7.93 7.42
CA THR A 156 -1.95 9.14 7.91
C THR A 156 -2.62 9.93 6.79
N ASN A 157 -2.16 9.79 5.54
CA ASN A 157 -2.75 10.44 4.37
C ASN A 157 -3.98 9.70 3.86
N LEU A 158 -3.85 8.37 3.70
CA LEU A 158 -4.90 7.44 3.31
C LEU A 158 -4.49 6.04 3.75
N ALA A 159 -5.41 5.28 4.34
CA ALA A 159 -5.09 4.01 4.95
C ALA A 159 -5.35 2.84 3.98
N GLY A 160 -4.47 1.83 4.02
CA GLY A 160 -4.65 0.57 3.28
C GLY A 160 -3.61 0.30 2.21
N LEU A 161 -3.03 1.33 1.56
CA LEU A 161 -2.01 1.13 0.53
C LEU A 161 -0.69 0.65 1.12
N GLY A 162 -0.06 -0.34 0.49
CA GLY A 162 1.33 -0.71 0.73
C GLY A 162 2.20 -0.56 -0.52
N ASN A 163 3.27 -1.35 -0.57
CA ASN A 163 4.29 -1.21 -1.61
C ASN A 163 3.78 -1.69 -2.97
N ILE A 164 2.88 -2.68 -3.00
CA ILE A 164 2.24 -3.17 -4.21
C ILE A 164 1.36 -2.06 -4.78
N PHE A 165 0.36 -1.61 -4.02
CA PHE A 165 -0.61 -0.67 -4.59
C PHE A 165 0.00 0.71 -4.89
N ARG A 166 0.92 1.26 -4.09
CA ARG A 166 1.56 2.54 -4.46
C ARG A 166 2.30 2.47 -5.81
N THR A 167 2.95 1.34 -6.07
CA THR A 167 3.67 1.06 -7.32
C THR A 167 2.68 1.00 -8.49
N GLU A 168 1.60 0.24 -8.33
CA GLU A 168 0.59 0.04 -9.36
C GLU A 168 -0.22 1.31 -9.64
N VAL A 169 -0.54 2.11 -8.61
CA VAL A 169 -1.20 3.43 -8.75
C VAL A 169 -0.33 4.38 -9.57
N CYS A 170 0.95 4.54 -9.20
CA CYS A 170 1.88 5.39 -9.94
C CYS A 170 2.02 4.94 -11.40
N PHE A 171 2.11 3.63 -11.64
CA PHE A 171 2.16 3.09 -13.00
C PHE A 171 0.89 3.37 -13.78
N LEU A 172 -0.28 3.18 -13.15
CA LEU A 172 -1.57 3.40 -13.79
C LEU A 172 -1.71 4.83 -14.27
N HIS A 173 -1.29 5.78 -13.43
CA HIS A 173 -1.32 7.22 -13.69
C HIS A 173 -0.09 7.77 -14.44
N ARG A 174 0.86 6.91 -14.86
CA ARG A 174 2.07 7.36 -15.57
C ARG A 174 2.93 8.36 -14.78
N THR A 175 2.78 8.39 -13.47
CA THR A 175 3.55 9.28 -12.59
C THR A 175 4.77 8.54 -12.07
N HIS A 176 5.96 9.14 -12.16
CA HIS A 176 7.14 8.56 -11.52
C HIS A 176 7.00 8.65 -9.99
N PRO A 177 7.31 7.61 -9.22
CA PRO A 177 7.06 7.64 -7.77
C PRO A 177 7.85 8.69 -6.99
N ALA A 178 8.96 9.18 -7.55
CA ALA A 178 9.75 10.29 -6.99
C ALA A 178 9.16 11.69 -7.30
N THR A 179 8.11 11.78 -8.11
CA THR A 179 7.47 13.06 -8.46
C THR A 179 6.93 13.71 -7.19
N PRO A 180 7.26 14.99 -6.90
CA PRO A 180 6.65 15.71 -5.78
C PRO A 180 5.13 15.72 -5.87
N VAL A 181 4.42 15.65 -4.75
CA VAL A 181 2.94 15.70 -4.73
C VAL A 181 2.40 16.91 -5.51
N ALA A 182 3.01 18.08 -5.37
CA ALA A 182 2.60 19.30 -6.08
C ALA A 182 2.81 19.25 -7.61
N ALA A 183 3.65 18.34 -8.11
CA ALA A 183 3.91 18.15 -9.53
C ALA A 183 3.08 17.00 -10.14
N VAL A 184 2.14 16.41 -9.38
CA VAL A 184 1.21 15.42 -9.92
C VAL A 184 0.08 16.13 -10.66
N ASP A 185 0.00 15.95 -11.98
CA ASP A 185 -0.95 16.62 -12.87
C ASP A 185 -2.41 16.58 -12.38
N ASN A 186 -2.85 15.44 -11.85
CA ASN A 186 -4.20 15.26 -11.32
C ASN A 186 -4.18 14.35 -10.10
N LEU A 187 -3.92 14.94 -8.93
CA LEU A 187 -3.89 14.24 -7.64
C LEU A 187 -5.25 13.59 -7.27
N PRO A 188 -6.42 14.23 -7.47
CA PRO A 188 -7.71 13.58 -7.26
C PRO A 188 -7.88 12.28 -8.07
N ALA A 189 -7.57 12.30 -9.38
CA ALA A 189 -7.66 11.10 -10.22
C ALA A 189 -6.67 9.99 -9.80
N LEU A 190 -5.54 10.38 -9.20
CA LEU A 190 -4.60 9.43 -8.59
C LEU A 190 -5.25 8.70 -7.42
N VAL A 191 -5.89 9.46 -6.53
CA VAL A 191 -6.59 8.96 -5.35
C VAL A 191 -7.77 8.07 -5.76
N ASP A 192 -8.54 8.46 -6.77
CA ASP A 192 -9.61 7.63 -7.33
C ASP A 192 -9.07 6.31 -7.91
N THR A 193 -7.91 6.37 -8.58
CA THR A 193 -7.24 5.17 -9.07
C THR A 193 -6.82 4.26 -7.93
N ALA A 194 -6.28 4.80 -6.84
CA ALA A 194 -5.91 4.04 -5.65
C ALA A 194 -7.12 3.32 -5.03
N HIS A 195 -8.22 4.06 -4.82
CA HIS A 195 -9.47 3.52 -4.30
C HIS A 195 -10.00 2.39 -5.19
N ARG A 196 -10.10 2.64 -6.49
CA ARG A 196 -10.64 1.68 -7.46
C ARG A 196 -9.84 0.38 -7.48
N ILE A 197 -8.51 0.43 -7.58
CA ILE A 197 -7.72 -0.80 -7.74
C ILE A 197 -7.60 -1.60 -6.45
N LEU A 198 -7.61 -0.94 -5.29
CA LEU A 198 -7.62 -1.63 -4.01
C LEU A 198 -8.98 -2.31 -3.79
N THR A 199 -10.07 -1.60 -4.09
CA THR A 199 -11.44 -2.15 -4.06
C THR A 199 -11.58 -3.34 -4.99
N GLU A 200 -11.06 -3.26 -6.22
CA GLU A 200 -11.08 -4.37 -7.17
C GLU A 200 -10.33 -5.59 -6.61
N ALA A 201 -9.15 -5.39 -6.01
CA ALA A 201 -8.39 -6.48 -5.38
C ALA A 201 -9.09 -7.07 -4.15
N ALA A 202 -9.82 -6.24 -3.39
CA ALA A 202 -10.58 -6.64 -2.21
C ALA A 202 -11.88 -7.37 -2.55
N LEU A 203 -12.53 -7.08 -3.68
CA LEU A 203 -13.80 -7.69 -4.07
C LEU A 203 -13.65 -8.84 -5.07
N HIS A 204 -12.62 -8.79 -5.92
CA HIS A 204 -12.43 -9.75 -7.03
C HIS A 204 -10.98 -10.30 -7.07
N PRO A 205 -10.52 -11.00 -6.02
CA PRO A 205 -9.18 -11.61 -6.02
C PRO A 205 -9.08 -12.81 -6.99
N PRO A 206 -7.90 -13.09 -7.58
CA PRO A 206 -6.64 -12.37 -7.43
C PRO A 206 -6.46 -11.26 -8.48
N ARG A 207 -6.03 -10.08 -8.04
CA ARG A 207 -5.52 -9.04 -8.93
C ARG A 207 -4.03 -9.26 -9.22
N ARG A 208 -3.67 -9.38 -10.50
CA ARG A 208 -2.26 -9.54 -10.91
C ARG A 208 -1.58 -8.17 -11.05
N PRO A 209 -0.43 -7.93 -10.40
CA PRO A 209 0.32 -6.69 -10.59
C PRO A 209 0.88 -6.56 -12.01
N PHE A 210 0.85 -5.34 -12.55
CA PHE A 210 1.42 -4.96 -13.83
C PHE A 210 2.93 -4.79 -13.76
N VAL A 211 3.45 -4.16 -12.70
CA VAL A 211 4.86 -3.78 -12.61
C VAL A 211 5.54 -4.21 -11.31
N TYR A 212 4.79 -4.34 -10.20
CA TYR A 212 5.36 -4.74 -8.92
C TYR A 212 6.04 -6.11 -9.00
N GLY A 213 7.28 -6.22 -8.51
CA GLY A 213 8.02 -7.47 -8.47
C GLY A 213 8.46 -7.98 -9.85
N ARG A 214 8.44 -7.13 -10.89
CA ARG A 214 8.76 -7.51 -12.27
C ARG A 214 9.96 -6.74 -12.88
N PRO A 215 11.07 -6.51 -12.16
CA PRO A 215 12.20 -5.79 -12.73
C PRO A 215 12.74 -6.53 -13.96
N ARG A 216 13.24 -5.77 -14.94
CA ARG A 216 13.76 -6.23 -16.24
C ARG A 216 12.74 -6.90 -17.17
N GLN A 217 11.50 -7.16 -16.72
CA GLN A 217 10.43 -7.61 -17.61
C GLN A 217 9.95 -6.46 -18.51
N PRO A 218 9.42 -6.74 -19.72
CA PRO A 218 8.92 -5.70 -20.61
C PRO A 218 7.68 -5.03 -20.02
N CYS A 219 7.67 -3.69 -20.00
CA CYS A 219 6.50 -2.91 -19.60
C CYS A 219 5.27 -3.33 -20.40
N PRO A 220 4.09 -3.54 -19.77
CA PRO A 220 2.89 -3.95 -20.49
C PRO A 220 2.31 -2.85 -21.40
N ARG A 221 2.83 -1.62 -21.34
CA ARG A 221 2.45 -0.50 -22.24
C ARG A 221 3.42 -0.32 -23.40
N CYS A 222 4.70 -0.08 -23.09
CA CYS A 222 5.70 0.34 -24.07
C CYS A 222 6.84 -0.66 -24.28
N ARG A 223 6.81 -1.82 -23.62
CA ARG A 223 7.83 -2.88 -23.69
C ARG A 223 9.22 -2.54 -23.14
N THR A 224 9.51 -1.29 -22.80
CA THR A 224 10.75 -0.90 -22.09
C THR A 224 10.93 -1.75 -20.82
N PRO A 225 12.14 -2.29 -20.54
CA PRO A 225 12.39 -3.04 -19.33
C PRO A 225 12.06 -2.24 -18.06
N LEU A 226 11.27 -2.84 -17.18
CA LEU A 226 10.92 -2.25 -15.89
C LEU A 226 12.15 -2.11 -14.99
N GLN A 227 12.19 -1.05 -14.21
CA GLN A 227 13.25 -0.79 -13.24
C GLN A 227 12.76 -1.05 -11.82
N ALA A 228 13.70 -1.36 -10.93
CA ALA A 228 13.49 -1.44 -9.49
C ALA A 228 14.58 -0.60 -8.82
N ARG A 229 14.19 0.42 -8.06
CA ARG A 229 15.12 1.27 -7.32
C ARG A 229 14.61 1.50 -5.90
N PRO A 230 15.50 1.67 -4.91
CA PRO A 230 15.12 2.24 -3.63
C PRO A 230 14.50 3.62 -3.83
N LEU A 231 13.43 3.92 -3.10
CA LEU A 231 12.90 5.27 -2.95
C LEU A 231 13.15 5.70 -1.51
N THR A 232 14.19 6.50 -1.32
CA THR A 232 14.62 7.02 -0.02
C THR A 232 13.77 8.22 0.37
N ASP A 233 13.43 8.32 1.66
CA ASP A 233 12.87 9.55 2.25
C ASP A 233 14.00 10.31 2.96
N PRO A 234 14.51 11.42 2.38
CA PRO A 234 15.56 12.21 3.02
C PRO A 234 15.09 12.86 4.33
N SER A 235 13.77 13.05 4.49
CA SER A 235 13.16 13.70 5.66
C SER A 235 12.95 12.72 6.81
N HIS A 236 12.96 11.41 6.51
CA HIS A 236 12.79 10.34 7.50
C HIS A 236 13.80 9.21 7.23
N PRO A 237 15.10 9.43 7.48
CA PRO A 237 16.18 8.48 7.14
C PRO A 237 16.08 7.14 7.90
N THR A 238 15.23 7.06 8.93
CA THR A 238 14.94 5.83 9.68
C THR A 238 13.88 4.96 9.02
N HIS A 239 13.13 5.47 8.03
CA HIS A 239 12.21 4.65 7.26
C HIS A 239 13.01 3.78 6.30
N PRO A 240 12.90 2.44 6.37
CA PRO A 240 13.65 1.57 5.48
C PRO A 240 13.24 1.85 4.04
N ASP A 241 14.24 2.13 3.20
CA ASP A 241 14.05 2.27 1.76
C ASP A 241 13.32 1.06 1.21
N ARG A 242 12.15 1.30 0.63
CA ARG A 242 11.39 0.26 -0.03
C ARG A 242 11.61 0.35 -1.52
N THR A 243 12.11 -0.73 -2.09
CA THR A 243 12.22 -0.91 -3.54
C THR A 243 10.88 -0.62 -4.19
N ILE A 244 10.88 0.31 -5.14
CA ILE A 244 9.75 0.64 -5.98
C ILE A 244 10.02 0.20 -7.42
N TYR A 245 8.97 -0.25 -8.09
CA TYR A 245 9.02 -0.73 -9.47
C TYR A 245 8.33 0.28 -10.39
N PHE A 246 8.94 0.59 -11.53
CA PHE A 246 8.37 1.56 -12.47
C PHE A 246 8.89 1.32 -13.88
N CYS A 247 8.21 1.89 -14.87
CA CYS A 247 8.69 1.92 -16.25
C CYS A 247 9.39 3.26 -16.51
N PRO A 248 10.70 3.30 -16.81
CA PRO A 248 11.43 4.57 -16.99
C PRO A 248 10.96 5.37 -18.21
N HIS A 249 10.30 4.73 -19.18
CA HIS A 249 9.73 5.39 -20.34
C HIS A 249 8.31 5.91 -20.10
N CYS A 250 7.43 5.11 -19.49
CA CYS A 250 6.05 5.53 -19.21
C CYS A 250 5.91 6.41 -17.97
N GLN A 251 6.93 6.44 -17.12
CA GLN A 251 6.99 7.22 -15.89
C GLN A 251 8.39 7.87 -15.86
N PRO A 252 8.63 8.91 -16.70
CA PRO A 252 9.93 9.58 -16.71
C PRO A 252 10.22 10.20 -15.34
N PRO A 253 11.48 10.16 -14.86
CA PRO A 253 11.83 10.81 -13.60
C PRO A 253 11.46 12.30 -13.65
N PRO A 254 11.03 12.89 -12.52
CA PRO A 254 10.78 14.33 -12.48
C PRO A 254 12.07 15.07 -12.84
N ASP A 255 11.96 16.12 -13.64
CA ASP A 255 13.10 16.97 -13.99
C ASP A 255 13.77 17.43 -12.70
N SER A 256 15.05 17.11 -12.53
CA SER A 256 15.82 17.44 -11.34
C SER A 256 16.20 18.93 -11.33
N GLY A 257 15.28 19.86 -11.58
CA GLY A 257 15.48 21.32 -11.47
C GLY A 257 16.61 21.95 -12.31
N LEU A 258 17.39 21.16 -13.04
CA LEU A 258 18.40 21.62 -13.99
C LEU A 258 17.76 21.59 -15.35
N ALA A 259 17.08 22.68 -15.67
CA ALA A 259 16.65 22.99 -17.01
C ALA A 259 17.87 22.89 -17.95
N THR A 260 18.00 21.79 -18.68
CA THR A 260 18.62 21.84 -20.00
C THR A 260 17.67 22.67 -20.86
N ARG A 261 17.94 23.97 -20.89
CA ARG A 261 17.46 24.85 -21.96
C ARG A 261 17.81 24.15 -23.27
N ALA A 262 16.83 23.54 -23.91
CA ALA A 262 16.91 23.17 -25.31
C ALA A 262 17.16 24.48 -26.06
N VAL A 263 18.34 24.60 -26.68
CA VAL A 263 18.61 25.65 -27.65
C VAL A 263 17.65 25.39 -28.82
N PRO A 264 16.73 26.32 -29.15
CA PRO A 264 15.91 26.15 -30.34
C PRO A 264 16.82 26.17 -31.57
N ARG A 265 16.78 25.09 -32.35
CA ARG A 265 17.32 25.08 -33.71
C ARG A 265 16.43 25.95 -34.59
N SER A 266 16.73 27.23 -34.65
CA SER A 266 16.21 28.11 -35.70
C SER A 266 17.14 29.31 -35.91
N ALA A 267 17.41 29.57 -37.19
CA ALA A 267 18.10 30.72 -37.77
C ALA A 267 19.64 30.69 -37.79
N VAL A 268 20.20 30.05 -38.83
CA VAL A 268 21.23 30.68 -39.67
C VAL A 268 20.95 30.30 -41.12
N SER A 269 20.10 31.07 -41.79
CA SER A 269 20.18 31.29 -43.23
C SER A 269 20.31 32.79 -43.45
N GLU A 270 21.05 33.16 -44.50
CA GLU A 270 21.23 34.51 -45.01
C GLU A 270 22.25 35.39 -44.26
N PHE A 271 23.52 35.23 -44.62
CA PHE A 271 24.29 36.36 -45.12
C PHE A 271 25.19 35.86 -46.25
N GLY A 272 24.81 36.20 -47.48
CA GLY A 272 25.67 36.07 -48.63
C GLY A 272 26.75 37.15 -48.59
N VAL A 273 28.00 36.74 -48.76
CA VAL A 273 29.03 37.57 -49.39
C VAL A 273 29.81 36.65 -50.33
N SER A 274 29.58 36.85 -51.62
CA SER A 274 30.45 36.40 -52.69
C SER A 274 31.73 37.23 -52.65
N CYS A 275 32.89 36.57 -52.68
CA CYS A 275 34.06 37.14 -53.33
C CYS A 275 34.99 36.02 -53.81
N ASP A 276 35.13 35.96 -55.13
CA ASP A 276 36.05 35.11 -55.88
C ASP A 276 37.53 35.30 -55.50
N ARG A 277 38.30 34.26 -55.86
CA ARG A 277 39.67 34.23 -56.45
C ARG A 277 40.78 33.56 -55.65
N LEU A 278 41.55 32.79 -56.44
CA LEU A 278 42.84 32.13 -56.22
C LEU A 278 42.70 30.80 -55.46
N GLY A 279 42.86 29.62 -56.06
CA GLY A 279 43.80 29.22 -57.10
C GLY A 279 44.90 28.35 -56.47
N TYR A 280 45.04 27.12 -57.00
CA TYR A 280 46.10 26.12 -56.78
C TYR A 280 45.99 25.14 -55.61
N GLY A 281 46.16 23.85 -55.95
CA GLY A 281 47.01 22.94 -55.19
C GLY A 281 46.39 21.61 -54.76
N SER A 282 46.70 20.55 -55.51
CA SER A 282 46.37 19.15 -55.26
C SER A 282 47.16 18.52 -54.10
N CYS A 283 46.51 17.63 -53.32
CA CYS A 283 47.00 16.42 -52.61
C CYS A 283 48.21 16.50 -51.64
N PRO A 284 48.47 15.49 -50.77
CA PRO A 284 48.00 14.09 -50.76
C PRO A 284 46.81 13.80 -49.85
#